data_AF-A0ABD6FJN9-F1
#
_entry.id   AF-A0ABD6FJN9-F1
#
_cell.length_a   1.000
_cell.length_b   1.000
_cell.length_c   1.000
_cell.angle_alpha   90.00
_cell.angle_beta   90.00
_cell.angle_gamma   90.00
#
_symmetry.space_group_name_H-M   'P 1'
#
loop_
_entity.id
_entity.type
_entity.pdbx_description
1 polymer ?
#
loop_
_entity_poly.entity_id
_entity_poly.type
_entity_poly.pdbx_seq_one_letter_code
_entity_poly.pdbx_strand_id
1 'polypeptide(L)'
;MAEATRTPAPARYPALITGVTGAVLGTLIGLSVVSLTPIPGLADPGPVVLVAIPLVRTLLNIAAVATIGLSLLPVLLGYDRPDLTEPVLRPARRAAVAAALVWSAGALVLLLLQTAEYRGSAETIDMADVSDYVTTVGAGKALLIVAGLAFLHCVLGVLAVRRGERVPAEARIGLALFALLPLPITGHSSTWEYHDYTTISIELHVMAAAAWVGGLATLAVLLAGNRGLLATALPRFSKLAGVSLFVVAGTGLFNAIVELLAQPAMPFLEAAFGTPYGWLVIGKMVCLAAIAVFGARMRWRLLPAIAAHKKSAFVTWAAAEVAVMGVAFGLAVVLARSPVS
;
A
#
# COMPACT_ATOMS: atom_id res chain seq x y z
N MET A 1 -25.63 8.34 -39.35
CA MET A 1 -25.30 8.44 -37.92
C MET A 1 -23.81 8.20 -37.76
N ALA A 2 -23.01 9.27 -37.70
CA ALA A 2 -21.57 9.18 -37.49
C ALA A 2 -21.31 9.08 -35.98
N GLU A 3 -20.77 7.94 -35.54
CA GLU A 3 -20.39 7.70 -34.16
C GLU A 3 -19.18 8.58 -33.82
N ALA A 4 -19.42 9.59 -32.99
CA ALA A 4 -18.41 10.54 -32.57
C ALA A 4 -17.30 9.78 -31.83
N THR A 5 -16.11 9.71 -32.43
CA THR A 5 -14.84 9.36 -31.80
C THR A 5 -14.64 10.24 -30.57
N ARG A 6 -15.05 9.75 -29.40
CA ARG A 6 -14.76 10.39 -28.12
C ARG A 6 -13.28 10.22 -27.83
N THR A 7 -12.52 11.29 -28.02
CA THR A 7 -11.16 11.43 -27.49
C THR A 7 -11.13 11.07 -26.00
N PRO A 8 -10.14 10.29 -25.52
CA PRO A 8 -10.00 10.00 -24.10
C PRO A 8 -9.86 11.33 -23.34
N ALA A 9 -10.72 11.55 -22.35
CA ALA A 9 -10.62 12.71 -21.48
C ALA A 9 -9.26 12.69 -20.74
N PRO A 10 -8.64 13.85 -20.48
CA PRO A 10 -7.36 13.91 -19.79
C PRO A 10 -7.47 13.27 -18.40
N ALA A 11 -6.45 12.49 -18.04
CA ALA A 11 -6.34 11.86 -16.74
C ALA A 11 -6.42 12.94 -15.65
N ARG A 12 -7.23 12.68 -14.63
CA ARG A 12 -7.37 13.60 -13.49
C ARG A 12 -6.47 13.09 -12.38
N TYR A 13 -5.38 13.79 -12.11
CA TYR A 13 -4.41 13.41 -11.09
C TYR A 13 -4.72 13.80 -9.63
N PRO A 14 -5.82 14.51 -9.24
CA PRO A 14 -5.90 15.03 -7.88
C PRO A 14 -5.93 13.92 -6.84
N ALA A 15 -6.54 12.76 -7.11
CA ALA A 15 -6.56 11.63 -6.16
C ALA A 15 -5.17 10.99 -5.95
N LEU A 16 -4.35 10.91 -7.00
CA LEU A 16 -2.97 10.42 -6.90
C LEU A 16 -2.11 11.43 -6.14
N ILE A 17 -2.22 12.71 -6.48
CA ILE A 17 -1.46 13.79 -5.85
C ILE A 17 -1.82 13.88 -4.37
N THR A 18 -3.11 13.91 -4.00
CA THR A 18 -3.52 13.98 -2.59
C THR A 18 -3.12 12.75 -1.80
N GLY A 19 -3.15 11.56 -2.42
CA GLY A 19 -2.69 10.31 -1.80
C GLY A 19 -1.19 10.31 -1.51
N VAL A 20 -0.38 10.64 -2.53
CA VAL A 20 1.09 10.72 -2.40
C VAL A 20 1.47 11.80 -1.38
N THR A 21 0.88 13.00 -1.49
CA THR A 21 1.13 14.08 -0.53
C THR A 21 0.70 13.69 0.88
N GLY A 22 -0.45 13.02 1.05
CA GLY A 22 -0.92 12.53 2.34
C GLY A 22 0.02 11.49 2.96
N ALA A 23 0.53 10.56 2.16
CA ALA A 23 1.52 9.56 2.61
C ALA A 23 2.84 10.21 3.03
N VAL A 24 3.38 11.12 2.21
CA VAL A 24 4.61 11.85 2.52
C VAL A 24 4.43 12.70 3.77
N LEU A 25 3.34 13.47 3.88
CA LEU A 25 3.05 14.28 5.06
C LEU A 25 2.86 13.41 6.31
N GLY A 26 2.13 12.29 6.22
CA GLY A 26 1.98 11.36 7.33
C GLY A 26 3.31 10.80 7.81
N THR A 27 4.21 10.47 6.89
CA THR A 27 5.58 10.06 7.22
C THR A 27 6.36 11.19 7.88
N LEU A 28 6.37 12.40 7.32
CA LEU A 28 7.08 13.56 7.90
C LEU A 28 6.55 13.93 9.29
N ILE A 29 5.23 13.89 9.49
CA ILE A 29 4.59 14.10 10.80
C ILE A 29 5.03 12.99 11.76
N GLY A 30 4.98 11.73 11.36
CA GLY A 30 5.46 10.62 12.19
C GLY A 30 6.93 10.80 12.62
N LEU A 31 7.80 11.21 11.69
CA LEU A 31 9.21 11.53 11.96
C LEU A 31 9.39 12.67 12.97
N SER A 32 8.44 13.62 13.05
CA SER A 32 8.48 14.70 14.05
C SER A 32 8.02 14.27 15.44
N VAL A 33 7.26 13.17 15.53
CA VAL A 33 6.69 12.64 16.79
C VAL A 33 7.56 11.53 17.37
N VAL A 34 8.20 10.73 16.52
CA VAL A 34 9.09 9.63 16.95
C VAL A 34 10.53 10.13 16.99
N SER A 35 11.14 10.06 18.16
CA SER A 35 12.58 10.30 18.30
C SER A 35 13.34 9.30 17.43
N LEU A 36 14.17 9.81 16.51
CA LEU A 36 15.13 8.99 15.76
C LEU A 36 16.30 8.58 16.68
N THR A 37 15.99 7.81 17.72
CA THR A 37 17.02 7.25 18.59
C THR A 37 17.67 6.07 17.88
N PRO A 38 19.01 6.02 17.78
CA PRO A 38 19.72 4.84 17.34
C PRO A 38 19.25 3.61 18.14
N ILE A 39 19.19 2.45 17.48
CA ILE A 39 18.87 1.19 18.17
C ILE A 39 19.93 0.97 19.26
N PRO A 40 19.53 0.80 20.54
CA PRO A 40 20.48 0.62 21.63
C PRO A 40 21.44 -0.56 21.34
N GLY A 41 22.75 -0.28 21.28
CA GLY A 41 23.79 -1.29 21.02
C GLY A 41 24.40 -1.29 19.61
N LEU A 42 23.89 -0.48 18.68
CA LEU A 42 24.51 -0.25 17.36
C LEU A 42 25.18 1.14 17.30
N ALA A 43 26.24 1.26 16.49
CA ALA A 43 26.88 2.54 16.22
C ALA A 43 25.93 3.44 15.41
N ASP A 44 25.95 4.75 15.67
CA ASP A 44 25.03 5.70 15.05
C ASP A 44 25.29 5.78 13.53
N PRO A 45 24.36 5.32 12.67
CA PRO A 45 24.52 5.35 11.21
C PRO A 45 24.41 6.76 10.63
N GLY A 46 24.12 7.76 11.47
CA GLY A 46 23.96 9.16 11.11
C GLY A 46 22.52 9.54 10.75
N PRO A 47 22.17 10.83 10.90
CA PRO A 47 20.80 11.32 10.74
C PRO A 47 20.25 11.13 9.32
N VAL A 48 21.12 11.10 8.31
CA VAL A 48 20.73 10.91 6.90
C VAL A 48 20.12 9.52 6.70
N VAL A 49 20.73 8.46 7.23
CA VAL A 49 20.23 7.08 7.10
C VAL A 49 18.91 6.93 7.84
N LEU A 50 18.81 7.47 9.06
CA LEU A 50 17.62 7.40 9.90
C LEU A 50 16.39 8.07 9.25
N VAL A 51 16.59 9.17 8.52
CA VAL A 51 15.53 9.86 7.77
C VAL A 51 15.26 9.21 6.41
N ALA A 52 16.30 8.72 5.72
CA ALA A 52 16.18 8.13 4.39
C ALA A 52 15.35 6.82 4.42
N ILE A 53 15.54 5.97 5.44
CA ILE A 53 14.84 4.69 5.58
C ILE A 53 13.30 4.85 5.52
N PRO A 54 12.64 5.65 6.37
CA PRO A 54 11.19 5.81 6.32
C PRO A 54 10.71 6.46 5.02
N LEU A 55 11.45 7.42 4.46
CA LEU A 55 11.09 8.04 3.18
C LEU A 55 11.12 7.04 2.01
N VAL A 56 12.19 6.25 1.90
CA VAL A 56 12.33 5.22 0.86
C VAL A 56 11.29 4.13 1.06
N ARG A 57 10.99 3.73 2.31
CA ARG A 57 9.93 2.78 2.62
C ARG A 57 8.55 3.30 2.22
N THR A 58 8.26 4.58 2.42
CA THR A 58 7.01 5.20 1.95
C THR A 58 6.93 5.21 0.43
N LEU A 59 8.02 5.54 -0.26
CA LEU A 59 8.07 5.48 -1.73
C LEU A 59 7.85 4.05 -2.26
N LEU A 60 8.50 3.06 -1.63
CA LEU A 60 8.33 1.64 -1.91
C LEU A 60 6.86 1.22 -1.78
N ASN A 61 6.21 1.60 -0.67
CA ASN A 61 4.81 1.28 -0.42
C ASN A 61 3.88 1.93 -1.46
N ILE A 62 4.10 3.21 -1.80
CA ILE A 62 3.33 3.90 -2.84
C ILE A 62 3.48 3.17 -4.18
N ALA A 63 4.70 2.79 -4.54
CA ALA A 63 4.99 2.08 -5.78
C ALA A 63 4.33 0.69 -5.83
N ALA A 64 4.33 -0.05 -4.71
CA ALA A 64 3.65 -1.34 -4.60
C ALA A 64 2.13 -1.21 -4.75
N VAL A 65 1.52 -0.26 -4.02
CA VAL A 65 0.08 0.03 -4.08
C VAL A 65 -0.34 0.47 -5.49
N ALA A 66 0.46 1.33 -6.14
CA ALA A 66 0.21 1.74 -7.52
C ALA A 66 0.30 0.55 -8.49
N THR A 67 1.31 -0.31 -8.33
CA THR A 67 1.49 -1.51 -9.16
C THR A 67 0.27 -2.43 -9.07
N ILE A 68 -0.21 -2.72 -7.87
CA ILE A 68 -1.38 -3.57 -7.62
C ILE A 68 -2.64 -2.92 -8.21
N GLY A 69 -2.87 -1.63 -7.93
CA GLY A 69 -4.02 -0.89 -8.43
C GLY A 69 -4.13 -0.89 -9.95
N LEU A 70 -3.01 -0.61 -10.63
CA LEU A 70 -2.94 -0.59 -12.09
C LEU A 70 -3.12 -1.99 -12.69
N SER A 71 -2.62 -3.04 -12.02
CA SER A 71 -2.82 -4.43 -12.42
C SER A 71 -4.25 -4.93 -12.19
N LEU A 72 -5.03 -4.34 -11.28
CA LEU A 72 -6.45 -4.67 -11.07
C LEU A 72 -7.36 -4.16 -12.19
N LEU A 73 -6.97 -3.09 -12.89
CA LEU A 73 -7.83 -2.40 -13.85
C LEU A 73 -8.41 -3.29 -14.98
N PRO A 74 -7.63 -4.17 -15.64
CA PRO A 74 -8.16 -5.09 -16.66
C PRO A 74 -9.27 -5.99 -16.13
N VAL A 75 -9.09 -6.57 -14.93
CA VAL A 75 -10.08 -7.44 -14.28
C VAL A 75 -11.36 -6.67 -13.95
N LEU A 76 -11.23 -5.41 -13.50
CA LEU A 76 -12.38 -4.55 -13.19
C LEU A 76 -13.16 -4.14 -14.44
N LEU A 77 -12.47 -3.84 -15.54
CA LEU A 77 -13.11 -3.48 -16.81
C LEU A 77 -13.71 -4.70 -17.53
N GLY A 78 -13.11 -5.87 -17.37
CA GLY A 78 -13.48 -7.10 -18.09
C GLY A 78 -12.99 -7.09 -19.54
N TYR A 79 -13.13 -8.24 -20.19
CA TYR A 79 -12.55 -8.50 -21.52
C TYR A 79 -13.59 -8.43 -22.65
N ASP A 80 -14.84 -8.09 -22.34
CA ASP A 80 -15.97 -8.17 -23.29
C ASP A 80 -15.95 -7.10 -24.39
N ARG A 81 -15.26 -5.97 -24.16
CA ARG A 81 -15.26 -4.79 -25.05
C ARG A 81 -13.85 -4.22 -25.25
N PRO A 82 -12.94 -4.95 -25.92
CA PRO A 82 -11.53 -4.57 -26.02
C PRO A 82 -11.31 -3.20 -26.66
N ASP A 83 -12.12 -2.82 -27.67
CA ASP A 83 -11.97 -1.55 -28.37
C ASP A 83 -12.19 -0.33 -27.47
N LEU A 84 -13.05 -0.47 -26.45
CA LEU A 84 -13.34 0.60 -25.49
C LEU A 84 -12.37 0.60 -24.30
N THR A 85 -11.80 -0.55 -23.94
CA THR A 85 -10.94 -0.69 -22.74
C THR A 85 -9.46 -0.48 -23.06
N GLU A 86 -8.97 -0.92 -24.23
CA GLU A 86 -7.54 -0.87 -24.59
C GLU A 86 -6.94 0.55 -24.59
N PRO A 87 -7.64 1.63 -25.02
CA PRO A 87 -7.11 2.99 -24.92
C PRO A 87 -6.76 3.43 -23.49
N VAL A 88 -7.42 2.85 -22.49
CA VAL A 88 -7.16 3.10 -21.06
C VAL A 88 -6.20 2.07 -20.47
N LEU A 89 -6.29 0.81 -20.88
CA LEU A 89 -5.41 -0.26 -20.38
C LEU A 89 -3.97 -0.08 -20.85
N ARG A 90 -3.72 0.38 -22.07
CA ARG A 90 -2.37 0.56 -22.59
C ARG A 90 -1.51 1.55 -21.76
N PRO A 91 -1.97 2.77 -21.44
CA PRO A 91 -1.24 3.66 -20.54
C PRO A 91 -1.18 3.11 -19.11
N ALA A 92 -2.23 2.42 -18.63
CA ALA A 92 -2.22 1.77 -17.31
C ALA A 92 -1.10 0.73 -17.18
N ARG A 93 -0.92 -0.15 -18.18
CA ARG A 93 0.14 -1.16 -18.21
C ARG A 93 1.53 -0.50 -18.20
N ARG A 94 1.74 0.60 -18.91
CA ARG A 94 3.01 1.36 -18.89
C ARG A 94 3.29 1.98 -17.52
N ALA A 95 2.27 2.57 -16.91
CA ALA A 95 2.38 3.10 -15.55
C ALA A 95 2.67 1.97 -14.54
N ALA A 96 2.09 0.78 -14.70
CA ALA A 96 2.34 -0.37 -13.84
C ALA A 96 3.79 -0.85 -13.95
N VAL A 97 4.37 -0.83 -15.15
CA VAL A 97 5.80 -1.14 -15.38
C VAL A 97 6.69 -0.14 -14.65
N ALA A 98 6.41 1.17 -14.80
CA ALA A 98 7.18 2.21 -14.12
C ALA A 98 7.07 2.08 -12.59
N ALA A 99 5.87 1.86 -12.07
CA ALA A 99 5.63 1.65 -10.65
C ALA A 99 6.36 0.40 -10.12
N ALA A 100 6.32 -0.72 -10.84
CA ALA A 100 7.02 -1.95 -10.46
C ALA A 100 8.55 -1.77 -10.48
N LEU A 101 9.08 -0.97 -11.41
CA LEU A 101 10.50 -0.63 -11.44
C LEU A 101 10.91 0.24 -10.24
N VAL A 102 10.12 1.27 -9.91
CA VAL A 102 10.34 2.10 -8.71
C VAL A 102 10.23 1.25 -7.45
N TRP A 103 9.30 0.30 -7.40
CA TRP A 103 9.16 -0.63 -6.29
C TRP A 103 10.41 -1.50 -6.12
N SER A 104 10.88 -2.13 -7.20
CA SER A 104 12.09 -2.96 -7.19
C SER A 104 13.33 -2.16 -6.79
N ALA A 105 13.54 -0.99 -7.40
CA ALA A 105 14.66 -0.11 -7.06
C ALA A 105 14.58 0.39 -5.61
N GLY A 106 13.37 0.77 -5.14
CA GLY A 106 13.13 1.19 -3.77
C GLY A 106 13.45 0.08 -2.75
N ALA A 107 13.14 -1.17 -3.06
CA ALA A 107 13.51 -2.31 -2.21
C ALA A 107 15.02 -2.51 -2.12
N LEU A 108 15.76 -2.35 -3.23
CA LEU A 108 17.22 -2.42 -3.23
C LEU A 108 17.87 -1.24 -2.48
N VAL A 109 17.38 -0.02 -2.67
CA VAL A 109 17.88 1.16 -1.93
C VAL A 109 17.61 1.00 -0.45
N LEU A 110 16.43 0.51 -0.08
CA LEU A 110 16.09 0.24 1.32
C LEU A 110 16.96 -0.86 1.92
N LEU A 111 17.30 -1.90 1.15
CA LEU A 111 18.24 -2.94 1.55
C LEU A 111 19.60 -2.33 1.90
N LEU A 112 20.15 -1.48 1.01
CA LEU A 112 21.43 -0.81 1.25
C LEU A 112 21.40 0.10 2.48
N LEU A 113 20.33 0.89 2.65
CA LEU A 113 20.17 1.76 3.83
C LEU A 113 20.08 0.96 5.14
N GLN A 114 19.38 -0.18 5.12
CA GLN A 114 19.30 -1.06 6.29
C GLN A 114 20.61 -1.79 6.57
N THR A 115 21.39 -2.14 5.54
CA THR A 115 22.77 -2.62 5.71
C THR A 115 23.66 -1.54 6.34
N ALA A 116 23.53 -0.28 5.91
CA ALA A 116 24.24 0.86 6.50
C ALA A 116 23.93 1.01 8.00
N GLU A 117 22.65 0.90 8.34
CA GLU A 117 22.17 0.95 9.73
C GLU A 117 22.68 -0.25 10.55
N TYR A 118 22.69 -1.45 9.97
CA TYR A 118 23.22 -2.66 10.62
C TYR A 118 24.73 -2.55 10.90
N ARG A 119 25.49 -1.93 10.01
CA ARG A 119 26.94 -1.74 10.16
C ARG A 119 27.29 -0.50 10.99
N GLY A 120 26.36 0.44 11.13
CA GLY A 120 26.58 1.73 11.79
C GLY A 120 27.50 2.68 11.01
N SER A 121 27.58 2.55 9.69
CA SER A 121 28.36 3.44 8.82
C SER A 121 27.73 3.56 7.43
N ALA A 122 27.70 4.78 6.90
CA ALA A 122 27.18 5.11 5.57
C ALA A 122 28.28 5.28 4.50
N GLU A 123 29.56 5.34 4.89
CA GLU A 123 30.63 5.80 3.98
C GLU A 123 31.23 4.69 3.11
N THR A 124 31.13 3.42 3.51
CA THR A 124 31.59 2.28 2.71
C THR A 124 30.75 1.03 2.97
N ILE A 125 29.82 0.72 2.07
CA ILE A 125 29.09 -0.55 2.06
C ILE A 125 29.62 -1.37 0.89
N ASP A 126 30.28 -2.50 1.18
CA ASP A 126 30.70 -3.44 0.15
C ASP A 126 29.62 -4.51 -0.08
N MET A 127 29.73 -5.24 -1.20
CA MET A 127 28.85 -6.37 -1.51
C MET A 127 28.95 -7.48 -0.44
N ALA A 128 30.10 -7.60 0.23
CA ALA A 128 30.26 -8.50 1.36
C ALA A 128 29.33 -8.14 2.54
N ASP A 129 29.18 -6.84 2.86
CA ASP A 129 28.30 -6.37 3.94
C ASP A 129 26.82 -6.63 3.62
N VAL A 130 26.44 -6.41 2.35
CA VAL A 130 25.08 -6.71 1.88
C VAL A 130 24.79 -8.20 1.94
N SER A 131 25.75 -9.03 1.51
CA SER A 131 25.62 -10.49 1.59
C SER A 131 25.50 -10.96 3.04
N ASP A 132 26.31 -10.41 3.95
CA ASP A 132 26.22 -10.70 5.36
C ASP A 132 24.84 -10.34 5.91
N TYR A 133 24.36 -9.12 5.68
CA TYR A 133 23.04 -8.68 6.12
C TYR A 133 21.91 -9.55 5.56
N VAL A 134 21.95 -9.89 4.27
CA VAL A 134 20.94 -10.76 3.64
C VAL A 134 21.01 -12.17 4.22
N THR A 135 22.17 -12.71 4.58
CA THR A 135 22.27 -14.09 5.09
C THR A 135 21.89 -14.18 6.57
N THR A 136 22.23 -13.15 7.36
CA THR A 136 22.06 -13.12 8.81
C THR A 136 20.71 -12.54 9.24
N VAL A 137 20.18 -11.53 8.53
CA VAL A 137 18.96 -10.81 8.92
C VAL A 137 17.79 -11.15 8.00
N GLY A 138 16.67 -11.60 8.58
CA GLY A 138 15.45 -11.93 7.84
C GLY A 138 14.91 -10.77 7.01
N ALA A 139 15.02 -9.53 7.51
CA ALA A 139 14.63 -8.32 6.79
C ALA A 139 15.41 -8.13 5.47
N GLY A 140 16.71 -8.43 5.45
CA GLY A 140 17.51 -8.39 4.23
C GLY A 140 17.04 -9.39 3.18
N LYS A 141 16.76 -10.64 3.58
CA LYS A 141 16.19 -11.69 2.70
C LYS A 141 14.88 -11.23 2.09
N ALA A 142 13.98 -10.72 2.92
CA ALA A 142 12.66 -10.27 2.49
C ALA A 142 12.76 -9.16 1.44
N LEU A 143 13.58 -8.13 1.66
CA LEU A 143 13.76 -7.04 0.70
C LEU A 143 14.35 -7.51 -0.63
N LEU A 144 15.28 -8.44 -0.61
CA LEU A 144 15.84 -9.02 -1.83
C LEU A 144 14.78 -9.80 -2.63
N ILE A 145 13.95 -10.60 -1.94
CA ILE A 145 12.84 -11.33 -2.56
C ILE A 145 11.82 -10.35 -3.15
N VAL A 146 11.44 -9.30 -2.40
CA VAL A 146 10.52 -8.25 -2.87
C VAL A 146 11.09 -7.55 -4.11
N ALA A 147 12.37 -7.19 -4.10
CA ALA A 147 13.03 -6.57 -5.25
C ALA A 147 12.97 -7.45 -6.50
N GLY A 148 13.27 -8.76 -6.35
CA GLY A 148 13.23 -9.73 -7.43
C GLY A 148 11.82 -9.97 -7.98
N LEU A 149 10.82 -10.13 -7.11
CA LEU A 149 9.42 -10.32 -7.52
C LEU A 149 8.82 -9.06 -8.16
N ALA A 150 9.14 -7.88 -7.64
CA ALA A 150 8.75 -6.61 -8.26
C ALA A 150 9.40 -6.42 -9.64
N PHE A 151 10.67 -6.81 -9.79
CA PHE A 151 11.34 -6.82 -11.09
C PHE A 151 10.70 -7.82 -12.06
N LEU A 152 10.36 -9.03 -11.60
CA LEU A 152 9.63 -10.00 -12.39
C LEU A 152 8.26 -9.45 -12.84
N HIS A 153 7.55 -8.76 -11.95
CA HIS A 153 6.30 -8.08 -12.31
C HIS A 153 6.53 -6.99 -13.37
N CYS A 154 7.62 -6.22 -13.27
CA CYS A 154 8.02 -5.25 -14.30
C CYS A 154 8.22 -5.92 -15.66
N VAL A 155 8.95 -7.03 -15.72
CA VAL A 155 9.18 -7.82 -16.96
C VAL A 155 7.86 -8.33 -17.55
N LEU A 156 6.99 -8.91 -16.72
CA LEU A 156 5.65 -9.34 -17.15
C LEU A 156 4.78 -8.16 -17.63
N GLY A 157 4.91 -7.00 -16.98
CA GLY A 157 4.25 -5.77 -17.40
C GLY A 157 4.73 -5.29 -18.77
N VAL A 158 6.04 -5.34 -19.05
CA VAL A 158 6.60 -5.01 -20.37
C VAL A 158 6.05 -5.97 -21.42
N LEU A 159 5.96 -7.26 -21.10
CA LEU A 159 5.35 -8.26 -21.98
C LEU A 159 3.87 -7.95 -22.23
N ALA A 160 3.11 -7.57 -21.21
CA ALA A 160 1.70 -7.19 -21.31
C ALA A 160 1.49 -5.90 -22.12
N VAL A 161 2.41 -4.93 -22.05
CA VAL A 161 2.39 -3.74 -22.92
C VAL A 161 2.55 -4.12 -24.39
N ARG A 162 3.37 -5.16 -24.69
CA ARG A 162 3.63 -5.63 -26.06
C ARG A 162 2.57 -6.59 -26.59
N ARG A 163 2.04 -7.48 -25.74
CA ARG A 163 1.17 -8.61 -26.12
C ARG A 163 -0.29 -8.48 -25.65
N GLY A 164 -0.64 -7.38 -24.98
CA GLY A 164 -1.98 -7.17 -24.45
C GLY A 164 -2.33 -8.14 -23.31
N GLU A 165 -3.60 -8.52 -23.23
CA GLU A 165 -4.13 -9.45 -22.22
C GLU A 165 -3.82 -10.93 -22.51
N ARG A 166 -2.92 -11.23 -23.46
CA ARG A 166 -2.32 -12.58 -23.57
C ARG A 166 -1.51 -12.95 -22.33
N VAL A 167 -1.08 -11.94 -21.56
CA VAL A 167 -0.52 -12.13 -20.21
C VAL A 167 -1.68 -11.99 -19.21
N PRO A 168 -2.09 -13.07 -18.53
CA PRO A 168 -3.23 -13.04 -17.62
C PRO A 168 -3.09 -11.94 -16.56
N ALA A 169 -4.11 -11.10 -16.41
CA ALA A 169 -4.10 -10.04 -15.40
C ALA A 169 -4.09 -10.62 -13.98
N GLU A 170 -4.74 -11.77 -13.80
CA GLU A 170 -4.84 -12.52 -12.56
C GLU A 170 -3.45 -12.97 -12.09
N ALA A 171 -2.60 -13.43 -13.02
CA ALA A 171 -1.21 -13.80 -12.70
C ALA A 171 -0.38 -12.58 -12.27
N ARG A 172 -0.58 -11.42 -12.90
CA ARG A 172 0.10 -10.17 -12.52
C ARG A 172 -0.33 -9.69 -11.13
N ILE A 173 -1.63 -9.71 -10.86
CA ILE A 173 -2.18 -9.36 -9.53
C ILE A 173 -1.67 -10.33 -8.48
N GLY A 174 -1.74 -11.64 -8.74
CA GLY A 174 -1.26 -12.68 -7.83
C GLY A 174 0.22 -12.50 -7.50
N LEU A 175 1.06 -12.24 -8.51
CA LEU A 175 2.48 -11.96 -8.31
C LEU A 175 2.72 -10.69 -7.49
N ALA A 176 1.99 -9.61 -7.78
CA ALA A 176 2.14 -8.35 -7.05
C ALA A 176 1.72 -8.48 -5.58
N LEU A 177 0.62 -9.20 -5.31
CA LEU A 177 0.20 -9.47 -3.93
C LEU A 177 1.18 -10.41 -3.21
N PHE A 178 1.69 -11.43 -3.90
CA PHE A 178 2.70 -12.33 -3.37
C PHE A 178 4.00 -11.60 -3.01
N ALA A 179 4.41 -10.61 -3.82
CA ALA A 179 5.57 -9.78 -3.56
C ALA A 179 5.44 -8.88 -2.32
N LEU A 180 4.24 -8.70 -1.76
CA LEU A 180 4.05 -8.00 -0.48
C LEU A 180 4.28 -8.89 0.74
N LEU A 181 4.14 -10.21 0.61
CA LEU A 181 4.19 -11.16 1.73
C LEU A 181 5.51 -11.15 2.51
N PRO A 182 6.70 -10.97 1.90
CA PRO A 182 7.93 -11.03 2.69
C PRO A 182 8.11 -9.86 3.65
N LEU A 183 7.47 -8.70 3.41
CA LEU A 183 7.71 -7.48 4.20
C LEU A 183 7.23 -7.55 5.66
N PRO A 184 6.06 -8.13 5.99
CA PRO A 184 5.58 -8.19 7.36
C PRO A 184 6.22 -9.31 8.20
N ILE A 185 6.80 -10.34 7.57
CA ILE A 185 7.40 -11.52 8.25
C ILE A 185 8.66 -11.15 9.06
N THR A 186 9.21 -9.94 8.87
CA THR A 186 10.52 -9.54 9.43
C THR A 186 10.42 -8.90 10.82
N GLY A 187 9.24 -8.88 11.45
CA GLY A 187 9.03 -8.35 12.79
C GLY A 187 9.64 -9.26 13.87
N HIS A 188 10.43 -8.67 14.78
CA HIS A 188 11.24 -9.38 15.80
C HIS A 188 10.49 -10.08 16.94
N SER A 189 9.19 -10.34 16.84
CA SER A 189 8.42 -11.00 17.91
C SER A 189 8.44 -12.53 17.78
N SER A 190 9.64 -13.13 17.71
CA SER A 190 9.85 -14.57 17.59
C SER A 190 9.51 -15.40 18.86
N THR A 191 8.86 -14.81 19.86
CA THR A 191 8.73 -15.41 21.20
C THR A 191 7.31 -15.35 21.75
N TRP A 192 6.30 -15.77 20.97
CA TRP A 192 4.92 -15.87 21.45
C TRP A 192 4.07 -16.92 20.73
N GLU A 193 3.11 -17.47 21.46
CA GLU A 193 2.24 -18.59 21.07
C GLU A 193 1.35 -18.31 19.84
N TYR A 194 1.21 -17.03 19.43
CA TYR A 194 0.34 -16.59 18.33
C TYR A 194 1.08 -15.97 17.13
N HIS A 195 2.38 -16.21 16.99
CA HIS A 195 3.21 -15.64 15.91
C HIS A 195 2.68 -15.92 14.49
N ASP A 196 2.25 -17.15 14.23
CA ASP A 196 1.79 -17.54 12.90
C ASP A 196 0.48 -16.83 12.51
N TYR A 197 -0.43 -16.68 13.47
CA TYR A 197 -1.71 -16.00 13.25
C TYR A 197 -1.56 -14.50 13.03
N THR A 198 -0.65 -13.85 13.77
CA THR A 198 -0.40 -12.42 13.61
C THR A 198 0.32 -12.10 12.31
N THR A 199 1.24 -12.97 11.88
CA THR A 199 1.92 -12.86 10.58
C THR A 199 0.92 -12.95 9.43
N ILE A 200 0.05 -13.97 9.43
CA ILE A 200 -1.00 -14.11 8.41
C ILE A 200 -1.98 -12.92 8.46
N SER A 201 -2.33 -12.46 9.66
CA SER A 201 -3.22 -11.31 9.85
C SER A 201 -2.66 -10.03 9.21
N ILE A 202 -1.39 -9.70 9.47
CA ILE A 202 -0.78 -8.50 8.89
C ILE A 202 -0.58 -8.61 7.38
N GLU A 203 -0.26 -9.80 6.86
CA GLU A 203 -0.18 -10.05 5.42
C GLU A 203 -1.53 -9.79 4.73
N LEU A 204 -2.60 -10.39 5.24
CA LEU A 204 -3.96 -10.17 4.74
C LEU A 204 -4.37 -8.70 4.84
N HIS A 205 -4.02 -8.03 5.94
CA HIS A 205 -4.28 -6.61 6.14
C HIS A 205 -3.64 -5.76 5.03
N VAL A 206 -2.34 -5.94 4.79
CA VAL A 206 -1.57 -5.16 3.83
C VAL A 206 -2.03 -5.45 2.39
N MET A 207 -2.28 -6.71 2.05
CA MET A 207 -2.82 -7.09 0.73
C MET A 207 -4.18 -6.44 0.47
N ALA A 208 -5.10 -6.51 1.43
CA ALA A 208 -6.43 -5.93 1.33
C ALA A 208 -6.37 -4.39 1.24
N ALA A 209 -5.56 -3.75 2.08
CA ALA A 209 -5.38 -2.31 2.05
C ALA A 209 -4.77 -1.85 0.72
N ALA A 210 -3.75 -2.54 0.20
CA ALA A 210 -3.11 -2.21 -1.06
C ALA A 210 -4.05 -2.37 -2.26
N ALA A 211 -4.83 -3.46 -2.31
CA ALA A 211 -5.83 -3.68 -3.36
C ALA A 211 -6.92 -2.60 -3.35
N TRP A 212 -7.35 -2.18 -2.16
CA TRP A 212 -8.34 -1.12 -2.00
C TRP A 212 -7.81 0.25 -2.41
N VAL A 213 -6.73 0.72 -1.79
CA VAL A 213 -6.18 2.07 -2.03
C VAL A 213 -5.72 2.18 -3.47
N GLY A 214 -4.98 1.19 -3.96
CA GLY A 214 -4.46 1.16 -5.32
C GLY A 214 -5.57 1.11 -6.36
N GLY A 215 -6.58 0.26 -6.15
CA GLY A 215 -7.71 0.17 -7.07
C GLY A 215 -8.54 1.47 -7.10
N LEU A 216 -8.82 2.08 -5.94
CA LEU A 216 -9.57 3.33 -5.88
C LEU A 216 -8.81 4.48 -6.56
N ALA A 217 -7.52 4.62 -6.27
CA ALA A 217 -6.66 5.62 -6.91
C ALA A 217 -6.63 5.42 -8.44
N THR A 218 -6.50 4.18 -8.89
CA THR A 218 -6.48 3.85 -10.33
C THR A 218 -7.78 4.23 -11.02
N LEU A 219 -8.94 3.91 -10.42
CA LEU A 219 -10.24 4.31 -10.97
C LEU A 219 -10.42 5.84 -10.99
N ALA A 220 -9.97 6.53 -9.94
CA ALA A 220 -10.05 7.99 -9.86
C ALA A 220 -9.17 8.69 -10.90
N VAL A 221 -7.98 8.14 -11.20
CA VAL A 221 -7.04 8.74 -12.15
C VAL A 221 -7.42 8.44 -13.60
N LEU A 222 -7.71 7.18 -13.91
CA LEU A 222 -7.84 6.70 -15.29
C LEU A 222 -9.29 6.64 -15.78
N LEU A 223 -10.27 6.42 -14.89
CA LEU A 223 -11.66 6.22 -15.28
C LEU A 223 -12.57 7.41 -14.99
N ALA A 224 -12.14 8.38 -14.19
CA ALA A 224 -12.97 9.54 -13.84
C ALA A 224 -13.47 10.35 -15.05
N GLY A 225 -12.69 10.38 -16.13
CA GLY A 225 -13.06 11.05 -17.38
C GLY A 225 -14.02 10.24 -18.26
N ASN A 226 -14.13 8.92 -18.06
CA ASN A 226 -14.94 8.02 -18.88
C ASN A 226 -16.06 7.37 -18.05
N ARG A 227 -17.23 8.02 -18.02
CA ARG A 227 -18.39 7.58 -17.23
C ARG A 227 -18.91 6.19 -17.63
N GLY A 228 -18.74 5.77 -18.87
CA GLY A 228 -19.17 4.45 -19.34
C GLY A 228 -18.33 3.36 -18.69
N LEU A 229 -17.00 3.46 -18.83
CA LEU A 229 -16.06 2.53 -18.22
C LEU A 229 -16.13 2.56 -16.68
N LEU A 230 -16.30 3.76 -16.09
CA LEU A 230 -16.47 3.90 -14.64
C LEU A 230 -17.75 3.20 -14.15
N ALA A 231 -18.86 3.30 -14.87
CA ALA A 231 -20.10 2.59 -14.51
C ALA A 231 -19.96 1.06 -14.58
N THR A 232 -19.05 0.54 -15.42
CA THR A 232 -18.73 -0.89 -15.49
C THR A 232 -17.79 -1.34 -14.38
N ALA A 233 -16.71 -0.59 -14.13
CA ALA A 233 -15.68 -0.98 -13.17
C ALA A 233 -16.10 -0.74 -11.71
N LEU A 234 -16.80 0.37 -11.43
CA LEU A 234 -17.09 0.79 -10.06
C LEU A 234 -17.96 -0.20 -9.27
N PRO A 235 -18.99 -0.85 -9.83
CA PRO A 235 -19.74 -1.89 -9.11
C PRO A 235 -18.88 -3.10 -8.73
N ARG A 236 -17.99 -3.54 -9.64
CA ARG A 236 -17.05 -4.64 -9.38
C ARG A 236 -16.04 -4.24 -8.30
N PHE A 237 -15.49 -3.03 -8.40
CA PHE A 237 -14.59 -2.49 -7.40
C PHE A 237 -15.28 -2.31 -6.04
N SER A 238 -16.56 -1.92 -5.99
CA SER A 238 -17.30 -1.78 -4.72
C SER A 238 -17.43 -3.11 -3.98
N LYS A 239 -17.50 -4.25 -4.68
CA LYS A 239 -17.44 -5.58 -4.05
C LYS A 239 -16.05 -5.84 -3.45
N LEU A 240 -14.99 -5.58 -4.23
CA LEU A 240 -13.61 -5.73 -3.78
C LEU A 240 -13.31 -4.83 -2.57
N ALA A 241 -13.73 -3.57 -2.60
CA ALA A 241 -13.57 -2.61 -1.52
C ALA A 241 -14.34 -3.04 -0.27
N GLY A 242 -15.54 -3.62 -0.41
CA GLY A 242 -16.30 -4.18 0.71
C GLY A 242 -15.58 -5.35 1.39
N VAL A 243 -15.03 -6.28 0.60
CA VAL A 243 -14.21 -7.39 1.13
C VAL A 243 -12.93 -6.85 1.78
N SER A 244 -12.27 -5.90 1.14
CA SER A 244 -11.03 -5.30 1.65
C SER A 244 -11.26 -4.59 2.98
N LEU A 245 -12.34 -3.81 3.09
CA LEU A 245 -12.74 -3.17 4.35
C LEU A 245 -12.99 -4.21 5.45
N PHE A 246 -13.69 -5.29 5.14
CA PHE A 246 -13.95 -6.36 6.12
C PHE A 246 -12.66 -7.02 6.61
N VAL A 247 -11.75 -7.36 5.68
CA VAL A 247 -10.45 -7.97 6.02
C VAL A 247 -9.58 -7.01 6.83
N VAL A 248 -9.45 -5.75 6.41
CA VAL A 248 -8.67 -4.71 7.12
C VAL A 248 -9.24 -4.46 8.50
N ALA A 249 -10.57 -4.40 8.65
CA ALA A 249 -11.23 -4.24 9.94
C ALA A 249 -10.98 -5.44 10.87
N GLY A 250 -11.19 -6.66 10.38
CA GLY A 250 -11.02 -7.87 11.17
C GLY A 250 -9.58 -8.11 11.62
N THR A 251 -8.62 -7.99 10.69
CA THR A 251 -7.19 -8.14 10.97
C THR A 251 -6.65 -7.00 11.84
N GLY A 252 -7.13 -5.78 11.65
CA GLY A 252 -6.77 -4.63 12.48
C GLY A 252 -7.25 -4.80 13.93
N LEU A 253 -8.49 -5.28 14.12
CA LEU A 253 -9.02 -5.57 15.44
C LEU A 253 -8.28 -6.74 16.11
N PHE A 254 -8.01 -7.81 15.36
CA PHE A 254 -7.23 -8.94 15.85
C PHE A 254 -5.85 -8.50 16.33
N ASN A 255 -5.10 -7.77 15.50
CA ASN A 255 -3.77 -7.29 15.86
C ASN A 255 -3.80 -6.37 17.10
N ALA A 256 -4.81 -5.50 17.21
CA ALA A 256 -4.96 -4.61 18.36
C ALA A 256 -5.27 -5.38 19.66
N ILE A 257 -6.15 -6.39 19.62
CA ILE A 257 -6.48 -7.23 20.78
C ILE A 257 -5.27 -8.04 21.21
N VAL A 258 -4.59 -8.65 20.25
CA VAL A 258 -3.47 -9.53 20.49
C VAL A 258 -2.29 -8.76 21.10
N GLU A 259 -2.01 -7.55 20.62
CA GLU A 259 -0.96 -6.70 21.18
C GLU A 259 -1.32 -6.17 22.60
N LEU A 260 -2.61 -5.91 22.86
CA LEU A 260 -3.09 -5.56 24.21
C LEU A 260 -2.99 -6.74 25.20
N LEU A 261 -3.22 -7.97 24.75
CA LEU A 261 -3.08 -9.19 25.57
C LEU A 261 -1.61 -9.52 25.87
N ALA A 262 -0.67 -9.07 25.04
CA ALA A 262 0.75 -9.29 25.23
C ALA A 262 1.37 -8.39 26.32
N GLN A 263 0.64 -7.38 26.83
CA GLN A 263 1.08 -6.50 27.93
C GLN A 263 0.60 -7.08 29.29
N PRO A 264 1.48 -7.72 30.11
CA PRO A 264 1.05 -8.53 31.25
C PRO A 264 0.65 -7.75 32.51
N ALA A 265 0.75 -6.41 32.50
CA ALA A 265 0.86 -5.63 33.74
C ALA A 265 -0.34 -4.72 34.09
N MET A 266 -1.39 -4.61 33.28
CA MET A 266 -2.56 -3.76 33.62
C MET A 266 -3.91 -4.33 33.17
N PRO A 267 -5.00 -4.11 33.94
CA PRO A 267 -6.35 -4.48 33.54
C PRO A 267 -6.81 -3.70 32.28
N PHE A 268 -7.58 -4.36 31.41
CA PHE A 268 -7.99 -3.91 30.07
C PHE A 268 -8.46 -2.45 29.96
N LEU A 269 -9.18 -1.95 30.97
CA LEU A 269 -9.72 -0.57 30.98
C LEU A 269 -8.65 0.51 31.29
N GLU A 270 -7.64 0.21 32.12
CA GLU A 270 -6.54 1.14 32.42
C GLU A 270 -5.51 1.16 31.29
N ALA A 271 -5.25 0.00 30.65
CA ALA A 271 -4.42 -0.07 29.47
C ALA A 271 -5.02 0.70 28.27
N ALA A 272 -6.36 0.64 28.10
CA ALA A 272 -7.06 1.29 26.99
C ALA A 272 -7.18 2.82 27.11
N PHE A 273 -7.26 3.39 28.32
CA PHE A 273 -7.47 4.84 28.52
C PHE A 273 -6.31 5.57 29.23
N GLY A 274 -5.39 4.84 29.87
CA GLY A 274 -4.29 5.43 30.66
C GLY A 274 -2.93 5.46 29.98
N THR A 275 -2.75 4.77 28.84
CA THR A 275 -1.44 4.64 28.17
C THR A 275 -1.41 5.34 26.80
N PRO A 276 -0.23 5.80 26.34
CA PRO A 276 -0.05 6.30 24.96
C PRO A 276 -0.48 5.30 23.88
N TYR A 277 -0.40 3.99 24.19
CA TYR A 277 -0.79 2.91 23.29
C TYR A 277 -2.30 2.75 23.16
N GLY A 278 -3.07 2.92 24.25
CA GLY A 278 -4.53 2.94 24.21
C GLY A 278 -5.09 4.01 23.27
N TRP A 279 -4.45 5.20 23.26
CA TRP A 279 -4.76 6.25 22.29
C TRP A 279 -4.45 5.88 20.84
N LEU A 280 -3.40 5.09 20.56
CA LEU A 280 -3.11 4.57 19.22
C LEU A 280 -4.19 3.59 18.74
N VAL A 281 -4.68 2.71 19.62
CA VAL A 281 -5.76 1.77 19.29
C VAL A 281 -7.07 2.51 19.02
N ILE A 282 -7.42 3.47 19.88
CA ILE A 282 -8.59 4.34 19.68
C ILE A 282 -8.47 5.11 18.36
N GLY A 283 -7.29 5.67 18.06
CA GLY A 283 -7.00 6.34 16.79
C GLY A 283 -7.25 5.44 15.58
N LYS A 284 -6.74 4.20 15.61
CA LYS A 284 -7.00 3.20 14.55
C LYS A 284 -8.50 2.91 14.39
N MET A 285 -9.24 2.75 15.49
CA MET A 285 -10.68 2.49 15.46
C MET A 285 -11.47 3.68 14.89
N VAL A 286 -11.10 4.91 15.23
CA VAL A 286 -11.69 6.13 14.66
C VAL A 286 -11.40 6.23 13.16
N CYS A 287 -10.16 5.95 12.73
CA CYS A 287 -9.81 5.92 11.31
C CYS A 287 -10.62 4.86 10.55
N LEU A 288 -10.74 3.66 11.11
CA LEU A 288 -11.53 2.58 10.51
C LEU A 288 -13.01 2.96 10.38
N ALA A 289 -13.59 3.54 11.43
CA ALA A 289 -14.97 4.02 11.41
C ALA A 289 -15.17 5.13 10.36
N ALA A 290 -14.26 6.11 10.29
CA ALA A 290 -14.31 7.17 9.29
C ALA A 290 -14.26 6.61 7.86
N ILE A 291 -13.34 5.68 7.60
CA ILE A 291 -13.21 5.01 6.31
C ILE A 291 -14.48 4.20 5.97
N ALA A 292 -15.04 3.46 6.93
CA ALA A 292 -16.29 2.71 6.73
C ALA A 292 -17.46 3.64 6.35
N VAL A 293 -17.55 4.82 6.97
CA VAL A 293 -18.55 5.84 6.64
C VAL A 293 -18.34 6.39 5.22
N PHE A 294 -17.09 6.67 4.83
CA PHE A 294 -16.77 7.11 3.47
C PHE A 294 -17.12 6.04 2.42
N GLY A 295 -16.74 4.79 2.67
CA GLY A 295 -17.05 3.65 1.80
C GLY A 295 -18.56 3.41 1.67
N ALA A 296 -19.30 3.50 2.79
CA ALA A 296 -20.76 3.44 2.77
C ALA A 296 -21.33 4.58 1.91
N ARG A 297 -20.90 5.81 2.11
CA ARG A 297 -21.41 6.95 1.32
C ARG A 297 -21.09 6.81 -0.17
N MET A 298 -19.92 6.28 -0.52
CA MET A 298 -19.55 5.95 -1.90
C MET A 298 -20.50 4.91 -2.50
N ARG A 299 -20.79 3.84 -1.75
CA ARG A 299 -21.67 2.74 -2.17
C ARG A 299 -23.14 3.15 -2.28
N TRP A 300 -23.66 3.89 -1.32
CA TRP A 300 -25.10 4.16 -1.22
C TRP A 300 -25.53 5.43 -1.97
N ARG A 301 -24.64 6.42 -2.16
CA ARG A 301 -24.99 7.69 -2.84
C ARG A 301 -24.30 7.90 -4.18
N LEU A 302 -23.00 7.59 -4.27
CA LEU A 302 -22.23 7.88 -5.49
C LEU A 302 -22.41 6.78 -6.54
N LEU A 303 -22.42 5.51 -6.14
CA LEU A 303 -22.60 4.37 -7.05
C LEU A 303 -23.90 4.45 -7.87
N PRO A 304 -25.10 4.71 -7.30
CA PRO A 304 -26.33 4.80 -8.10
C PRO A 304 -26.31 5.97 -9.09
N ALA A 305 -25.73 7.11 -8.68
CA ALA A 305 -25.61 8.27 -9.56
C ALA A 305 -24.67 8.02 -10.75
N ILE A 306 -23.57 7.30 -10.52
CA ILE A 306 -22.59 6.93 -11.56
C ILE A 306 -23.15 5.85 -12.48
N ALA A 307 -23.87 4.86 -11.93
CA ALA A 307 -24.59 3.86 -12.71
C ALA A 307 -25.65 4.50 -13.62
N ALA A 308 -26.29 5.59 -13.17
CA ALA A 308 -27.19 6.41 -13.97
C ALA A 308 -26.46 7.42 -14.89
N HIS A 309 -25.15 7.32 -15.05
CA HIS A 309 -24.29 8.21 -15.86
C HIS A 309 -24.38 9.72 -15.53
N LYS A 310 -24.85 10.07 -14.33
CA LYS A 310 -24.96 11.46 -13.86
C LYS A 310 -23.59 12.02 -13.45
N LYS A 311 -23.45 13.35 -13.44
CA LYS A 311 -22.27 14.01 -12.85
C LYS A 311 -22.22 13.66 -11.35
N SER A 312 -21.08 13.19 -10.88
CA SER A 312 -20.86 12.85 -9.48
C SER A 312 -19.55 13.46 -8.99
N ALA A 313 -19.45 13.68 -7.67
CA ALA A 313 -18.22 14.13 -7.02
C ALA A 313 -17.23 12.98 -6.75
N PHE A 314 -17.27 11.90 -7.56
CA PHE A 314 -16.49 10.68 -7.33
C PHE A 314 -15.01 10.96 -7.05
N VAL A 315 -14.37 11.78 -7.88
CA VAL A 315 -12.94 12.11 -7.75
C VAL A 315 -12.64 12.79 -6.42
N THR A 316 -13.49 13.71 -5.98
CA THR A 316 -13.30 14.45 -4.72
C THR A 316 -13.38 13.51 -3.52
N TRP A 317 -14.39 12.63 -3.49
CA TRP A 317 -14.54 11.67 -2.39
C TRP A 317 -13.45 10.59 -2.43
N ALA A 318 -13.10 10.09 -3.61
CA ALA A 318 -12.00 9.14 -3.77
C ALA A 318 -10.66 9.76 -3.35
N ALA A 319 -10.40 11.03 -3.72
CA ALA A 319 -9.20 11.75 -3.30
C ALA A 319 -9.13 11.94 -1.79
N ALA A 320 -10.25 12.24 -1.14
CA ALA A 320 -10.33 12.36 0.32
C ALA A 320 -10.07 11.02 1.02
N GLU A 321 -10.68 9.93 0.54
CA GLU A 321 -10.49 8.59 1.08
C GLU A 321 -9.02 8.12 0.94
N VAL A 322 -8.45 8.31 -0.25
CA VAL A 322 -7.03 7.99 -0.51
C VAL A 322 -6.09 8.87 0.32
N ALA A 323 -6.43 10.13 0.57
CA ALA A 323 -5.61 11.01 1.42
C ALA A 323 -5.60 10.53 2.88
N VAL A 324 -6.76 10.17 3.44
CA VAL A 324 -6.86 9.62 4.80
C VAL A 324 -6.06 8.33 4.94
N MET A 325 -6.18 7.43 3.96
CA MET A 325 -5.38 6.20 3.93
C MET A 325 -3.89 6.51 3.78
N GLY A 326 -3.50 7.46 2.92
CA GLY A 326 -2.11 7.88 2.76
C GLY A 326 -1.51 8.31 4.09
N VAL A 327 -2.19 9.18 4.84
CA VAL A 327 -1.75 9.60 6.18
C VAL A 327 -1.60 8.40 7.12
N ALA A 328 -2.58 7.49 7.14
CA ALA A 328 -2.52 6.28 7.98
C ALA A 328 -1.31 5.38 7.63
N PHE A 329 -1.02 5.18 6.35
CA PHE A 329 0.16 4.44 5.87
C PHE A 329 1.46 5.14 6.29
N GLY A 330 1.53 6.47 6.10
CA GLY A 330 2.71 7.26 6.44
C GLY A 330 3.03 7.21 7.93
N LEU A 331 2.01 7.29 8.80
CA LEU A 331 2.15 7.14 10.25
C LEU A 331 2.57 5.71 10.63
N ALA A 332 1.96 4.70 10.00
CA ALA A 332 2.28 3.29 10.28
C ALA A 332 3.76 2.95 9.99
N VAL A 333 4.35 3.53 8.92
CA VAL A 333 5.77 3.34 8.60
C VAL A 333 6.70 3.80 9.72
N VAL A 334 6.36 4.89 10.40
CA VAL A 334 7.17 5.44 11.49
C VAL A 334 6.92 4.68 12.79
N LEU A 335 5.66 4.35 13.09
CA LEU A 335 5.30 3.54 14.26
C LEU A 335 5.91 2.13 14.24
N ALA A 336 6.13 1.55 13.06
CA ALA A 336 6.82 0.26 12.93
C ALA A 336 8.28 0.30 13.40
N ARG A 337 8.86 1.49 13.64
CA ARG A 337 10.23 1.65 14.16
C ARG A 337 10.29 2.09 15.62
N SER A 338 9.17 2.50 16.23
CA SER A 338 9.16 2.84 17.65
C SER A 338 9.19 1.56 18.49
N PRO A 339 10.09 1.43 19.49
CA PRO A 339 9.99 0.35 20.46
C PRO A 339 8.62 0.42 21.12
N VAL A 340 7.94 -0.72 21.23
CA VAL A 340 6.84 -0.86 22.19
C VAL A 340 7.44 -0.72 23.58
N SER A 341 7.35 0.49 24.14
CA SER A 341 7.70 0.82 25.52
C SER A 341 6.67 0.27 26.49
#